data_AF-A0A965MT66-F1
#
_entry.id   AF-A0A965MT66-F1
#
_cell.length_a   1.000
_cell.length_b   1.000
_cell.length_c   1.000
_cell.angle_alpha   90.00
_cell.angle_beta   90.00
_cell.angle_gamma   90.00
#
_symmetry.space_group_name_H-M   'P 1'
#
loop_
_entity.id
_entity.type
_entity.pdbx_description
1 polymer ?
#
loop_
_entity_poly.entity_id
_entity_poly.type
_entity_poly.pdbx_seq_one_letter_code
_entity_poly.pdbx_strand_id
1 'polypeptide(L)'
;AGALVRGLDKSGQPRAVYIYNVVDNAWSMANYGDQAVVWQTAINPIIALELISEGIWKPEGIMGPEWFESEPFLNKLADFGTSWHVRDEDASDIPLVWPTESK
;
A
#
# COMPACT_ATOMS: atom_id res chain seq x y z
N ALA A 1 -3.25 5.23 7.03
CA ALA A 1 -4.01 5.36 5.76
C ALA A 1 -4.22 3.97 5.14
N GLY A 2 -5.10 3.83 4.15
CA GLY A 2 -5.34 2.54 3.50
C GLY A 2 -6.13 2.64 2.21
N ALA A 3 -6.20 1.54 1.48
CA ALA A 3 -6.89 1.40 0.21
C ALA A 3 -7.88 0.23 0.27
N LEU A 4 -9.13 0.51 -0.13
CA LEU A 4 -10.15 -0.52 -0.36
C LEU A 4 -10.03 -0.99 -1.81
N VAL A 5 -9.65 -2.25 -1.99
CA VAL A 5 -9.52 -2.89 -3.30
C VAL A 5 -10.64 -3.90 -3.46
N ARG A 6 -11.42 -3.78 -4.54
CA ARG A 6 -12.60 -4.59 -4.81
C ARG A 6 -12.59 -5.03 -6.26
N GLY A 7 -12.91 -6.30 -6.52
CA GLY A 7 -13.03 -6.84 -7.87
C GLY A 7 -13.07 -8.36 -7.88
N LEU A 8 -12.63 -8.93 -8.99
CA LEU A 8 -12.44 -10.37 -9.12
C LEU A 8 -11.00 -10.73 -8.77
N ASP A 9 -10.80 -11.82 -8.02
CA ASP A 9 -9.48 -12.35 -7.75
C ASP A 9 -8.88 -13.08 -8.97
N LYS A 10 -7.67 -13.63 -8.81
CA LYS A 10 -6.97 -14.35 -9.89
C LYS A 10 -7.70 -15.63 -10.35
N SER A 11 -8.65 -16.13 -9.57
CA SER A 11 -9.51 -17.27 -9.91
C SER A 11 -10.87 -16.86 -10.48
N GLY A 12 -11.14 -15.55 -10.59
CA GLY A 12 -12.41 -15.01 -11.07
C GLY A 12 -13.51 -14.90 -10.00
N GLN A 13 -13.17 -15.04 -8.71
CA GLN A 13 -14.14 -14.98 -7.62
C GLN A 13 -14.21 -13.55 -7.02
N PRO A 14 -15.39 -13.08 -6.57
CA PRO A 14 -15.54 -11.80 -5.90
C PRO A 14 -14.63 -11.69 -4.68
N ARG A 15 -13.85 -10.61 -4.60
CA ARG A 15 -12.97 -10.32 -3.48
C ARG A 15 -12.92 -8.83 -3.19
N ALA A 16 -13.01 -8.50 -1.91
CA ALA A 16 -12.79 -7.16 -1.39
C ALA A 16 -11.78 -7.24 -0.23
N VAL A 17 -10.78 -6.37 -0.24
CA VAL A 17 -9.80 -6.26 0.84
C VAL A 17 -9.51 -4.80 1.15
N TYR A 18 -9.32 -4.50 2.44
CA TYR A 18 -8.78 -3.23 2.89
C TYR A 18 -7.31 -3.42 3.27
N ILE A 19 -6.40 -2.78 2.54
CA ILE A 19 -4.96 -2.79 2.81
C ILE A 19 -4.62 -1.50 3.54
N TYR A 20 -4.01 -1.58 4.71
CA TYR A 20 -3.83 -0.41 5.55
C TYR A 20 -2.57 -0.45 6.41
N ASN A 21 -2.13 0.76 6.78
CA ASN A 21 -1.07 1.03 7.73
C ASN A 21 -1.60 1.96 8.83
N VAL A 22 -1.28 1.63 10.08
CA VAL A 22 -1.68 2.40 11.27
C VAL A 22 -0.44 2.91 11.97
N VAL A 23 -0.47 4.19 12.34
CA VAL A 23 0.58 4.84 13.10
C VAL A 23 -0.08 5.58 14.24
N ASP A 24 0.42 5.35 15.45
CA ASP A 24 -0.01 6.10 16.62
C ASP A 24 0.62 7.49 16.61
N ASN A 25 -0.20 8.53 16.81
CA ASN A 25 0.28 9.91 16.75
C ASN A 25 1.14 10.28 17.96
N ALA A 26 0.89 9.71 19.14
CA ALA A 26 1.75 9.98 20.30
C ALA A 26 3.14 9.35 20.08
N TRP A 27 3.19 8.17 19.49
CA TRP A 27 4.43 7.51 19.09
C TRP A 27 5.20 8.32 18.04
N SER A 28 4.55 8.81 16.97
CA SER A 28 5.25 9.57 15.92
C SER A 28 5.79 10.90 16.45
N MET A 29 5.01 11.58 17.29
CA MET A 29 5.44 12.81 17.97
C MET A 29 6.62 12.56 18.91
N ALA A 30 6.63 11.43 19.64
CA ALA A 30 7.71 11.11 20.58
C ALA A 30 9.02 10.72 19.89
N ASN A 31 8.96 10.01 18.76
CA ASN A 31 10.16 9.49 18.08
C ASN A 31 10.70 10.42 16.99
N TYR A 32 9.81 11.18 16.33
CA TYR A 32 10.15 12.00 15.16
C TYR A 32 9.77 13.48 15.32
N GLY A 33 8.97 13.83 16.34
CA GLY A 33 8.52 15.21 16.53
C GLY A 33 7.39 15.66 15.59
N ASP A 34 6.87 14.74 14.77
CA ASP A 34 5.89 15.01 13.72
C ASP A 34 4.60 14.23 13.89
N GLN A 35 3.51 14.80 13.38
CA GLN A 35 2.19 14.17 13.37
C GLN A 35 2.18 12.92 12.49
N ALA A 36 1.35 11.94 12.85
CA ALA A 36 1.27 10.66 12.14
C ALA A 36 1.05 10.81 10.62
N VAL A 37 0.27 11.81 10.20
CA VAL A 37 0.02 12.07 8.76
C VAL A 37 1.28 12.54 8.04
N VAL A 38 2.04 13.44 8.65
CA VAL A 38 3.32 13.94 8.10
C VAL A 38 4.32 12.80 8.03
N TRP A 39 4.43 12.05 9.12
CA TRP A 39 5.30 10.88 9.21
C TRP A 39 4.96 9.83 8.13
N GLN A 40 3.68 9.45 7.98
CA GLN A 40 3.22 8.50 6.96
C GLN A 40 3.52 8.98 5.54
N THR A 41 3.48 10.29 5.31
CA THR A 41 3.82 10.87 4.01
C THR A 41 5.32 10.79 3.73
N ALA A 42 6.15 11.02 4.75
CA ALA A 42 7.60 11.06 4.62
C ALA A 42 8.25 9.68 4.42
N ILE A 43 7.74 8.63 5.08
CA ILE A 43 8.37 7.31 5.00
C ILE A 43 8.28 6.66 3.62
N ASN A 44 7.21 6.92 2.85
CA ASN A 44 7.01 6.28 1.54
C ASN A 44 8.11 6.63 0.52
N PRO A 45 8.45 7.91 0.28
CA PRO A 45 9.57 8.25 -0.60
C PRO A 45 10.92 7.83 -0.03
N ILE A 46 11.11 7.81 1.30
CA ILE A 46 12.36 7.32 1.91
C ILE A 46 12.57 5.85 1.57
N ILE A 47 11.57 4.99 1.81
CA ILE A 47 11.64 3.56 1.48
C ILE A 47 11.91 3.36 -0.03
N ALA A 48 11.22 4.12 -0.89
CA ALA A 48 11.46 4.04 -2.33
C ALA A 48 12.91 4.40 -2.69
N LEU A 49 13.48 5.46 -2.11
CA LEU A 49 14.87 5.87 -2.31
C LEU A 49 15.87 4.82 -1.80
N GLU A 50 15.60 4.20 -0.66
CA GLU A 50 16.42 3.10 -0.14
C GLU A 50 16.44 1.91 -1.09
N LEU A 51 15.27 1.46 -1.56
CA LEU A 51 15.16 0.34 -2.51
C LEU A 51 15.88 0.62 -3.84
N ILE A 52 15.87 1.88 -4.29
CA ILE A 52 16.64 2.32 -5.46
C ILE A 52 18.15 2.27 -5.15
N SER A 53 18.56 2.79 -4.00
CA SER A 53 19.96 2.80 -3.58
C SER A 53 20.53 1.39 -3.38
N GLU A 54 19.72 0.44 -2.93
CA GLU A 54 20.07 -0.97 -2.77
C GLU A 54 20.07 -1.74 -4.10
N GLY A 55 19.60 -1.11 -5.19
CA GLY A 55 19.49 -1.72 -6.51
C GLY A 55 18.38 -2.78 -6.60
N ILE A 56 17.42 -2.77 -5.67
CA ILE A 56 16.24 -3.65 -5.71
C ILE A 56 15.21 -3.08 -6.69
N TRP A 57 14.88 -1.80 -6.53
CA TRP A 57 14.09 -1.07 -7.52
C TRP A 57 15.04 -0.39 -8.52
N LYS A 58 14.82 -0.64 -9.81
CA LYS A 58 15.67 -0.12 -10.89
C LYS A 58 14.82 0.68 -11.88
N PRO A 59 14.42 1.91 -11.53
CA PRO A 59 13.63 2.75 -12.42
C PRO A 59 14.39 3.07 -13.71
N GLU A 60 13.70 2.99 -14.84
CA GLU A 60 14.17 3.43 -16.16
C GLU A 60 13.20 4.49 -16.71
N GLY A 61 13.59 5.77 -16.67
CA GLY A 61 12.71 6.88 -17.03
C GLY A 61 11.73 7.25 -15.91
N ILE A 62 10.47 7.54 -16.25
CA ILE A 62 9.43 7.97 -15.30
C ILE A 62 8.58 6.75 -14.95
N MET A 63 8.75 6.23 -13.75
CA MET A 63 7.97 5.09 -13.23
C MET A 63 7.29 5.47 -11.92
N GLY A 64 6.02 5.10 -11.79
CA GLY A 64 5.32 5.09 -10.51
C GLY A 64 5.74 3.89 -9.64
N PRO A 65 5.51 3.94 -8.32
CA PRO A 65 5.83 2.83 -7.42
C PRO A 65 5.11 1.51 -7.78
N GLU A 66 3.95 1.60 -8.44
CA GLU A 66 3.16 0.45 -8.90
C GLU A 66 3.82 -0.39 -10.00
N TRP A 67 4.91 0.12 -10.59
CA TRP A 67 5.70 -0.61 -11.60
C TRP A 67 6.71 -1.59 -11.00
N PHE A 68 6.90 -1.56 -9.68
CA PHE A 68 7.89 -2.39 -8.99
C PHE A 68 7.23 -3.46 -8.12
N GLU A 69 8.00 -4.49 -7.78
CA GLU A 69 7.59 -5.48 -6.78
C GLU A 69 7.30 -4.80 -5.45
N SER A 70 6.13 -5.10 -4.88
CA SER A 70 5.61 -4.43 -3.68
C SER A 70 6.18 -5.01 -2.39
N GLU A 71 6.54 -6.29 -2.38
CA GLU A 71 6.99 -7.00 -1.18
C GLU A 71 8.24 -6.36 -0.53
N PRO A 72 9.30 -5.96 -1.27
CA PRO A 72 10.45 -5.27 -0.67
C PRO A 72 10.07 -3.95 0.04
N PHE A 73 9.14 -3.18 -0.53
CA PHE A 73 8.65 -1.94 0.07
C PHE A 73 7.88 -2.20 1.36
N LEU A 74 6.96 -3.17 1.30
CA LEU A 74 6.12 -3.53 2.45
C LEU A 74 6.95 -4.11 3.61
N ASN A 75 8.03 -4.84 3.32
CA ASN A 75 8.93 -5.38 4.32
C ASN A 75 9.71 -4.28 5.07
N LYS A 76 10.17 -3.24 4.36
CA LYS A 76 10.91 -2.12 4.94
C LYS A 76 10.09 -1.27 5.92
N LEU A 77 8.76 -1.30 5.86
CA LEU A 77 7.91 -0.58 6.83
C LEU A 77 8.24 -0.95 8.29
N ALA A 78 8.65 -2.20 8.54
CA ALA A 78 9.04 -2.68 9.85
C ALA A 78 10.28 -1.96 10.41
N ASP A 79 11.22 -1.57 9.55
CA ASP A 79 12.45 -0.87 9.94
C ASP A 79 12.14 0.53 10.51
N PHE A 80 11.01 1.10 10.12
CA PHE A 80 10.50 2.38 10.62
C PHE A 80 9.53 2.21 11.80
N GLY A 81 9.43 1.01 12.38
CA GLY A 81 8.59 0.75 13.57
C GLY A 81 7.10 0.71 13.27
N THR A 82 6.70 0.45 12.02
CA THR A 82 5.29 0.34 11.63
C THR A 82 5.01 -0.96 10.87
N SER A 83 3.74 -1.35 10.79
CA SER A 83 3.30 -2.55 10.10
C SER A 83 2.14 -2.24 9.16
N TRP A 84 1.97 -3.09 8.16
CA TRP A 84 0.83 -3.06 7.26
C TRP A 84 -0.01 -4.32 7.46
N HIS A 85 -1.29 -4.22 7.12
CA HIS A 85 -2.26 -5.27 7.33
C HIS A 85 -3.23 -5.34 6.15
N VAL A 86 -3.79 -6.52 5.96
CA VAL A 86 -4.89 -6.77 5.02
C VAL A 86 -6.06 -7.30 5.81
N ARG A 87 -7.23 -6.72 5.60
CA ARG A 87 -8.49 -7.19 6.15
C ARG A 87 -9.42 -7.56 5.01
N ASP A 88 -10.05 -8.73 5.08
CA ASP A 88 -11.11 -9.09 4.15
C ASP A 88 -12.36 -8.23 4.40
N GLU A 89 -12.99 -7.81 3.32
CA GLU A 89 -14.19 -6.98 3.31
C GLU A 89 -15.34 -7.71 2.60
N ASP A 90 -16.56 -7.21 2.78
CA ASP A 90 -17.71 -7.74 2.06
C ASP A 90 -17.55 -7.53 0.54
N ALA A 91 -17.73 -8.63 -0.19
CA ALA A 91 -17.60 -8.73 -1.64
C ALA A 91 -18.92 -9.15 -2.31
N SER A 92 -20.01 -9.28 -1.54
CA SER A 92 -21.28 -9.86 -1.98
C SER A 92 -21.99 -9.11 -3.11
N ASP A 93 -21.71 -7.82 -3.25
CA ASP A 93 -22.25 -6.92 -4.28
C ASP A 93 -21.35 -6.79 -5.52
N ILE A 94 -20.20 -7.46 -5.55
CA ILE A 94 -19.28 -7.40 -6.69
C ILE A 94 -19.81 -8.33 -7.81
N PRO A 95 -20.06 -7.80 -9.03
CA PRO A 95 -20.58 -8.62 -10.12
C PRO A 95 -19.50 -9.56 -10.69
N LEU A 96 -19.88 -10.80 -10.99
CA LEU A 96 -19.00 -11.81 -11.63
C LEU A 96 -18.63 -11.47 -13.08
N VAL A 97 -19.42 -10.60 -13.72
CA VAL A 97 -19.21 -10.13 -15.08
C VAL A 97 -19.15 -8.62 -15.01
N TRP A 98 -18.09 -8.03 -15.54
CA TRP A 98 -18.00 -6.58 -15.67
C TRP A 98 -19.20 -6.09 -16.49
N PRO A 99 -19.93 -5.03 -16.07
CA PRO A 99 -20.97 -4.45 -16.90
C PRO A 99 -20.31 -3.96 -18.19
N THR A 100 -20.49 -4.70 -19.28
CA THR A 100 -20.16 -4.16 -20.60
C THR A 100 -21.12 -3.00 -20.81
N GLU A 101 -20.59 -1.78 -20.94
CA GLU A 101 -21.39 -0.60 -21.23
C GLU A 101 -22.35 -0.92 -22.38
N SER A 102 -23.65 -0.93 -22.09
CA SER A 102 -24.67 -0.78 -23.12
C SER A 102 -24.55 0.66 -23.61
N LYS A 103 -23.81 0.86 -24.71
CA LYS A 103 -23.93 2.08 -25.51
C LYS A 103 -25.36 2.26 -26.00
#